data_AF-A0A251T3J0-F1
#
_entry.id   AF-A0A251T3J0-F1
#
_cell.length_a   1.000
_cell.length_b   1.000
_cell.length_c   1.000
_cell.angle_alpha   90.00
_cell.angle_beta   90.00
_cell.angle_gamma   90.00
#
_symmetry.space_group_name_H-M   'P 1'
#
loop_
_entity.id
_entity.type
_entity.pdbx_description
1 polymer ?
#
loop_
_entity_poly.entity_id
_entity_poly.type
_entity_poly.pdbx_seq_one_letter_code
_entity_poly.pdbx_strand_id
1 'polypeptide(L)'
;MPGHRSKSEKNKGENQLRRDPYEVLGVSVSSTDQEIKTAYRKLALKYHPDKNANDPKAADMFKEITYSYNILSDPDKRNQYDSAGFEAIEAETQDLELDLSSLGAMSTMVAAFFSKLGVPIKTLVSATVLEEAINGTVPTHPLALGKPVSRKVEKQSAHFFSVRITEKEAQAGIVCRVQSAEKSKFKLLYFERDENGGLNLALQEDSAKKGKVTIAGMYFLGFPVYKLDQQSSLMAKKDPDTAFFRRLEGFQPCEITELKAGVHTFAVYGDNFFKSASYTIEILSTASFVNEKENLRAVEAHISTKRTEISKFETEYRQVLAQFTDMTSRYTKEMQTIDELLKQRHEIQASYTTAPQINSSSSSSKKRVILKDDKKAKKKWYNLHVKVDKRKP
;
A
#
# COMPACT_ATOMS: atom_id res chain seq x y z
N MET A 1 -30.36 25.93 34.23
CA MET A 1 -28.90 25.85 34.07
C MET A 1 -28.56 24.49 33.47
N PRO A 2 -28.36 24.35 32.16
CA PRO A 2 -27.89 23.10 31.57
C PRO A 2 -26.35 23.06 31.62
N GLY A 3 -25.80 22.04 32.28
CA GLY A 3 -24.36 21.83 32.42
C GLY A 3 -23.69 21.46 31.10
N HIS A 4 -22.52 22.07 30.86
CA HIS A 4 -21.60 21.75 29.76
C HIS A 4 -21.20 20.28 29.80
N ARG A 5 -21.54 19.52 28.75
CA ARG A 5 -20.84 18.26 28.42
C ARG A 5 -19.68 18.55 27.48
N SER A 6 -18.50 18.14 27.92
CA SER A 6 -17.20 18.27 27.27
C SER A 6 -17.18 17.61 25.89
N LYS A 7 -16.48 18.24 24.94
CA LYS A 7 -16.29 17.84 23.53
C LYS A 7 -15.60 16.47 23.30
N SER A 8 -15.26 15.73 24.34
CA SER A 8 -14.44 14.51 24.29
C SER A 8 -15.21 13.21 24.02
N GLU A 9 -16.54 13.19 24.12
CA GLU A 9 -17.32 11.94 23.94
C GLU A 9 -17.85 11.72 22.52
N LYS A 10 -17.68 12.66 21.59
CA LYS A 10 -18.28 12.59 20.25
C LYS A 10 -17.44 11.95 19.15
N ASN A 11 -16.16 11.66 19.38
CA ASN A 11 -15.24 11.13 18.35
C ASN A 11 -14.94 9.62 18.43
N LYS A 12 -15.61 8.86 19.31
CA LYS A 12 -15.38 7.40 19.42
C LYS A 12 -16.12 6.54 18.38
N GLY A 13 -16.90 7.15 17.49
CA GLY A 13 -17.88 6.43 16.67
C GLY A 13 -17.43 5.94 15.29
N GLU A 14 -16.32 6.44 14.72
CA GLU A 14 -16.03 6.19 13.29
C GLU A 14 -14.66 5.55 13.00
N ASN A 15 -13.78 5.38 13.99
CA ASN A 15 -12.46 4.73 13.80
C ASN A 15 -12.39 3.29 14.36
N GLN A 16 -13.54 2.66 14.55
CA GLN A 16 -13.73 1.41 15.31
C GLN A 16 -13.52 0.14 14.46
N LEU A 17 -12.43 0.07 13.69
CA LEU A 17 -12.12 -1.12 12.87
C LEU A 17 -10.85 -1.86 13.30
N ARG A 18 -10.04 -1.33 14.24
CA ARG A 18 -8.84 -2.03 14.76
C ARG A 18 -8.83 -2.07 16.29
N ARG A 19 -8.45 -3.23 16.83
CA ARG A 19 -8.32 -3.48 18.28
C ARG A 19 -7.02 -2.87 18.81
N ASP A 20 -7.04 -2.40 20.06
CA ASP A 20 -5.88 -1.80 20.72
C ASP A 20 -4.70 -2.82 20.77
N PRO A 21 -3.46 -2.43 20.41
CA PRO A 21 -2.30 -3.32 20.45
C PRO A 21 -2.01 -3.95 21.81
N TYR A 22 -2.24 -3.22 22.90
CA TYR A 22 -2.06 -3.71 24.26
C TYR A 22 -3.12 -4.76 24.60
N GLU A 23 -4.36 -4.56 24.17
CA GLU A 23 -5.45 -5.54 24.33
C GLU A 23 -5.21 -6.80 23.50
N VAL A 24 -4.75 -6.66 22.27
CA VAL A 24 -4.47 -7.78 21.36
C VAL A 24 -3.35 -8.67 21.91
N LEU A 25 -2.28 -8.06 22.44
CA LEU A 25 -1.20 -8.81 23.09
C LEU A 25 -1.54 -9.26 24.53
N GLY A 26 -2.58 -8.68 25.13
CA GLY A 26 -2.98 -8.95 26.51
C GLY A 26 -1.95 -8.46 27.52
N VAL A 27 -1.36 -7.29 27.27
CA VAL A 27 -0.31 -6.67 28.10
C VAL A 27 -0.74 -5.28 28.57
N SER A 28 -0.19 -4.81 29.69
CA SER A 28 -0.45 -3.45 30.20
C SER A 28 0.28 -2.40 29.36
N VAL A 29 -0.24 -1.17 29.33
CA VAL A 29 0.45 0.01 28.76
C VAL A 29 1.81 0.26 29.44
N SER A 30 1.96 -0.17 30.69
CA SER A 30 3.22 -0.09 31.45
C SER A 30 4.17 -1.28 31.27
N SER A 31 3.87 -2.20 30.34
CA SER A 31 4.67 -3.43 30.19
C SER A 31 6.04 -3.16 29.61
N THR A 32 7.02 -3.90 30.08
CA THR A 32 8.41 -3.87 29.57
C THR A 32 8.51 -4.57 28.22
N ASP A 33 9.56 -4.26 27.45
CA ASP A 33 9.81 -4.88 26.14
C ASP A 33 9.93 -6.42 26.24
N GLN A 34 10.47 -6.91 27.36
CA GLN A 34 10.57 -8.35 27.67
C GLN A 34 9.18 -8.99 27.82
N GLU A 35 8.24 -8.32 28.49
CA GLU A 35 6.88 -8.80 28.70
C GLU A 35 6.08 -8.78 27.39
N ILE A 36 6.20 -7.71 26.60
CA ILE A 36 5.59 -7.57 25.27
C ILE A 36 6.09 -8.70 24.35
N LYS A 37 7.41 -8.93 24.32
CA LYS A 37 8.03 -10.01 23.54
C LYS A 37 7.55 -11.38 24.00
N THR A 38 7.42 -11.60 25.31
CA THR A 38 6.95 -12.88 25.86
C THR A 38 5.49 -13.13 25.52
N ALA A 39 4.63 -12.12 25.65
CA ALA A 39 3.21 -12.21 25.29
C ALA A 39 3.01 -12.50 23.80
N TYR A 40 3.76 -11.81 22.94
CA TYR A 40 3.77 -12.07 21.51
C TYR A 40 4.15 -13.53 21.20
N ARG A 41 5.26 -14.04 21.78
CA ARG A 41 5.71 -15.43 21.56
C ARG A 41 4.61 -16.44 21.92
N LYS A 42 3.95 -16.24 23.06
CA LYS A 42 2.86 -17.10 23.54
C LYS A 42 1.67 -17.11 22.58
N LEU A 43 1.26 -15.94 22.11
CA LEU A 43 0.12 -15.79 21.20
C LEU A 43 0.43 -16.27 19.78
N ALA A 44 1.63 -15.99 19.26
CA ALA A 44 2.07 -16.46 17.96
C ALA A 44 2.18 -17.99 17.90
N LEU A 45 2.58 -18.66 18.99
CA LEU A 45 2.55 -20.13 19.08
C LEU A 45 1.12 -20.69 19.16
N LYS A 46 0.20 -19.98 19.82
CA LYS A 46 -1.21 -20.39 19.98
C LYS A 46 -1.98 -20.29 18.66
N TYR A 47 -1.85 -19.16 17.97
CA TYR A 47 -2.52 -18.88 16.71
C TYR A 47 -1.68 -19.27 15.48
N HIS A 48 -0.68 -20.14 15.68
CA HIS A 48 0.23 -20.55 14.62
C HIS A 48 -0.50 -21.24 13.46
N PRO A 49 -0.22 -20.90 12.19
CA PRO A 49 -0.89 -21.48 11.04
C PRO A 49 -0.65 -22.98 10.85
N ASP A 50 0.52 -23.52 11.22
CA ASP A 50 0.74 -24.98 11.12
C ASP A 50 -0.15 -25.77 12.07
N LYS A 51 -0.51 -25.17 13.21
CA LYS A 51 -1.46 -25.77 14.16
C LYS A 51 -2.91 -25.44 13.82
N ASN A 52 -3.14 -24.41 13.00
CA ASN A 52 -4.45 -23.83 12.71
C ASN A 52 -4.69 -23.62 11.19
N ALA A 53 -4.22 -24.56 10.35
CA ALA A 53 -4.11 -24.35 8.90
C ALA A 53 -5.44 -24.12 8.17
N ASN A 54 -6.56 -24.54 8.78
CA ASN A 54 -7.91 -24.45 8.22
C ASN A 54 -8.79 -23.41 8.95
N ASP A 55 -8.25 -22.66 9.91
CA ASP A 55 -9.01 -21.67 10.67
C ASP A 55 -8.68 -20.24 10.19
N PRO A 56 -9.57 -19.61 9.38
CA PRO A 56 -9.37 -18.23 8.95
C PRO A 56 -9.33 -17.25 10.12
N LYS A 57 -9.99 -17.54 11.25
CA LYS A 57 -9.97 -16.66 12.43
C LYS A 57 -8.62 -16.68 13.12
N ALA A 58 -7.97 -17.85 13.21
CA ALA A 58 -6.61 -17.93 13.73
C ALA A 58 -5.63 -17.14 12.86
N ALA A 59 -5.84 -17.15 11.54
CA ALA A 59 -5.01 -16.39 10.62
C ALA A 59 -5.18 -14.87 10.81
N ASP A 60 -6.41 -14.39 10.97
CA ASP A 60 -6.67 -12.97 11.21
C ASP A 60 -6.19 -12.52 12.59
N MET A 61 -6.36 -13.35 13.63
CA MET A 61 -5.78 -13.11 14.95
C MET A 61 -4.26 -13.03 14.90
N PHE A 62 -3.59 -13.92 14.16
CA PHE A 62 -2.13 -13.89 14.04
C PHE A 62 -1.62 -12.62 13.34
N LYS A 63 -2.34 -12.14 12.30
CA LYS A 63 -2.03 -10.86 11.67
C LYS A 63 -2.15 -9.72 12.68
N GLU A 64 -3.24 -9.67 13.44
CA GLU A 64 -3.44 -8.64 14.46
C GLU A 64 -2.35 -8.71 15.55
N ILE A 65 -2.04 -9.89 16.08
CA ILE A 65 -0.98 -10.10 17.08
C ILE A 65 0.38 -9.61 16.54
N THR A 66 0.68 -9.88 15.28
CA THR A 66 1.94 -9.45 14.66
C THR A 66 1.98 -7.94 14.45
N TYR A 67 0.87 -7.35 14.02
CA TYR A 67 0.74 -5.90 13.86
C TYR A 67 0.87 -5.17 15.21
N SER A 68 0.19 -5.67 16.24
CA SER A 68 0.27 -5.11 17.59
C SER A 68 1.69 -5.21 18.17
N TYR A 69 2.39 -6.32 17.93
CA TYR A 69 3.79 -6.44 18.31
C TYR A 69 4.68 -5.45 17.54
N ASN A 70 4.47 -5.23 16.24
CA ASN A 70 5.27 -4.27 15.47
C ASN A 70 5.18 -2.83 16.01
N ILE A 71 4.00 -2.43 16.50
CA ILE A 71 3.80 -1.12 17.13
C ILE A 71 4.49 -1.09 18.50
N LEU A 72 4.28 -2.11 19.33
CA LEU A 72 4.70 -2.09 20.74
C LEU A 72 6.15 -2.50 20.98
N SER A 73 6.80 -3.19 20.02
CA SER A 73 8.19 -3.64 20.17
C SER A 73 9.23 -2.58 19.85
N ASP A 74 8.82 -1.54 19.12
CA ASP A 74 9.66 -0.41 18.72
C ASP A 74 9.33 0.78 19.64
N PRO A 75 10.30 1.29 20.44
CA PRO A 75 10.06 2.39 21.36
C PRO A 75 9.49 3.64 20.69
N ASP A 76 9.94 3.96 19.48
CA ASP A 76 9.50 5.17 18.76
C ASP A 76 8.07 5.00 18.28
N LYS A 77 7.72 3.84 17.69
CA LYS A 77 6.35 3.55 17.25
C LYS A 77 5.38 3.44 18.43
N ARG A 78 5.82 2.85 19.55
CA ARG A 78 5.04 2.78 20.77
C ARG A 78 4.73 4.17 21.31
N ASN A 79 5.73 5.05 21.36
CA ASN A 79 5.56 6.44 21.79
C ASN A 79 4.58 7.21 20.87
N GLN A 80 4.68 7.01 19.55
CA GLN A 80 3.76 7.62 18.59
C GLN A 80 2.32 7.12 18.78
N TYR A 81 2.13 5.80 18.95
CA TYR A 81 0.83 5.20 19.22
C TYR A 81 0.25 5.71 20.54
N ASP A 82 1.05 5.75 21.61
CA ASP A 82 0.61 6.21 22.93
C ASP A 82 0.22 7.70 22.91
N SER A 83 0.86 8.50 22.04
CA SER A 83 0.61 9.95 21.94
C SER A 83 -0.58 10.32 21.06
N ALA A 84 -0.82 9.59 19.97
CA ALA A 84 -1.76 10.00 18.92
C ALA A 84 -2.65 8.86 18.37
N GLY A 85 -2.56 7.66 18.95
CA GLY A 85 -3.35 6.50 18.54
C GLY A 85 -3.01 6.01 17.12
N PHE A 86 -3.95 5.30 16.49
CA PHE A 86 -3.74 4.72 15.16
C PHE A 86 -3.56 5.76 14.04
N GLU A 87 -4.01 7.00 14.21
CA GLU A 87 -3.89 8.05 13.17
C GLU A 87 -2.43 8.45 12.91
N ALA A 88 -1.56 8.42 13.93
CA ALA A 88 -0.13 8.65 13.74
C ALA A 88 0.58 7.45 13.11
N ILE A 89 0.12 6.24 13.41
CA ILE A 89 0.68 5.00 12.88
C ILE A 89 0.27 4.81 11.40
N GLU A 90 -0.97 5.13 11.01
CA GLU A 90 -1.48 4.91 9.64
C GLU A 90 -0.83 5.79 8.56
N ALA A 91 -0.24 6.93 8.94
CA ALA A 91 0.55 7.76 8.03
C ALA A 91 1.86 7.08 7.58
N GLU A 92 2.40 6.14 8.38
CA GLU A 92 3.63 5.41 8.10
C GLU A 92 3.38 3.91 7.77
N THR A 93 2.23 3.35 8.13
CA THR A 93 2.03 1.88 8.16
C THR A 93 1.24 1.30 6.98
N GLN A 94 1.22 1.95 5.81
CA GLN A 94 0.74 1.29 4.59
C GLN A 94 1.66 0.15 4.11
N ASP A 95 2.90 0.13 4.61
CA ASP A 95 3.85 -0.98 4.46
C ASP A 95 4.08 -1.64 5.82
N LEU A 96 3.68 -2.92 5.96
CA LEU A 96 4.05 -3.70 7.14
C LEU A 96 5.55 -4.00 7.08
N GLU A 97 6.37 -3.12 7.65
CA GLU A 97 7.81 -3.27 7.75
C GLU A 97 8.15 -3.99 9.06
N LEU A 98 8.46 -5.29 8.95
CA LEU A 98 8.76 -6.15 10.09
C LEU A 98 10.27 -6.38 10.15
N ASP A 99 10.92 -5.84 11.18
CA ASP A 99 12.26 -6.28 11.57
C ASP A 99 12.18 -7.62 12.32
N LEU A 100 12.37 -8.71 11.57
CA LEU A 100 12.30 -10.07 12.09
C LEU A 100 13.63 -10.54 12.72
N SER A 101 14.69 -9.73 12.69
CA SER A 101 16.00 -10.09 13.23
C SER A 101 15.94 -10.36 14.75
N SER A 102 15.11 -9.61 15.48
CA SER A 102 14.93 -9.71 16.93
C SER A 102 14.13 -10.95 17.40
N LEU A 103 13.50 -11.68 16.48
CA LEU A 103 12.52 -12.74 16.75
C LEU A 103 13.13 -14.16 16.82
N GLY A 104 14.43 -14.32 16.59
CA GLY A 104 15.11 -15.62 16.70
C GLY A 104 14.43 -16.71 15.87
N ALA A 105 14.18 -17.89 16.44
CA ALA A 105 13.54 -19.02 15.74
C ALA A 105 12.11 -18.74 15.23
N MET A 106 11.42 -17.72 15.77
CA MET A 106 10.06 -17.36 15.36
C MET A 106 10.03 -16.47 14.12
N SER A 107 11.15 -15.79 13.79
CA SER A 107 11.30 -14.97 12.57
C SER A 107 10.91 -15.74 11.31
N THR A 108 11.37 -16.98 11.25
CA THR A 108 11.15 -17.90 10.16
C THR A 108 9.65 -18.23 10.11
N MET A 109 9.04 -18.72 11.19
CA MET A 109 7.61 -19.05 11.22
C MET A 109 6.68 -17.90 10.78
N VAL A 110 6.95 -16.67 11.25
CA VAL A 110 6.19 -15.48 10.89
C VAL A 110 6.31 -15.18 9.39
N ALA A 111 7.52 -15.18 8.83
CA ALA A 111 7.73 -14.93 7.41
C ALA A 111 7.01 -15.96 6.49
N ALA A 112 6.94 -17.24 6.88
CA ALA A 112 6.24 -18.27 6.09
C ALA A 112 4.75 -17.95 6.01
N PHE A 113 4.19 -17.54 7.14
CA PHE A 113 2.78 -17.28 7.26
C PHE A 113 2.33 -16.13 6.36
N PHE A 114 3.00 -14.98 6.44
CA PHE A 114 2.69 -13.83 5.60
C PHE A 114 2.91 -14.13 4.12
N SER A 115 3.97 -14.89 3.78
CA SER A 115 4.16 -15.38 2.42
C SER A 115 3.01 -16.30 1.95
N LYS A 116 2.43 -17.11 2.83
CA LYS A 116 1.30 -18.02 2.52
C LYS A 116 -0.03 -17.27 2.40
N LEU A 117 -0.20 -16.18 3.13
CA LEU A 117 -1.37 -15.30 3.05
C LEU A 117 -1.31 -14.28 1.91
N GLY A 118 -0.19 -14.18 1.19
CA GLY A 118 -0.02 -13.21 0.13
C GLY A 118 0.05 -11.76 0.61
N VAL A 119 0.36 -11.54 1.89
CA VAL A 119 0.58 -10.20 2.44
C VAL A 119 2.04 -9.84 2.18
N PRO A 120 2.35 -8.79 1.40
CA PRO A 120 3.72 -8.36 1.21
C PRO A 120 4.28 -7.84 2.54
N ILE A 121 5.32 -8.51 3.08
CA ILE A 121 6.14 -7.95 4.16
C ILE A 121 7.29 -7.20 3.50
N LYS A 122 7.43 -5.92 3.81
CA LYS A 122 8.65 -5.17 3.53
C LYS A 122 9.70 -5.63 4.52
N THR A 123 10.71 -6.34 4.01
CA THR A 123 11.77 -6.94 4.81
C THR A 123 12.96 -6.00 4.83
N LEU A 124 13.66 -5.90 5.96
CA LEU A 124 14.88 -5.10 6.10
C LEU A 124 16.14 -5.94 5.85
N VAL A 125 17.24 -5.28 5.51
CA VAL A 125 18.56 -5.92 5.51
C VAL A 125 18.97 -6.14 6.96
N SER A 126 19.47 -7.34 7.28
CA SER A 126 19.87 -7.69 8.65
C SER A 126 20.88 -6.69 9.21
N ALA A 127 20.65 -6.23 10.46
CA ALA A 127 21.56 -5.35 11.17
C ALA A 127 23.00 -5.91 11.22
N THR A 128 23.14 -7.23 11.38
CA THR A 128 24.45 -7.90 11.36
C THR A 128 25.23 -7.67 10.06
N VAL A 129 24.55 -7.72 8.91
CA VAL A 129 25.17 -7.48 7.60
C VAL A 129 25.58 -6.03 7.45
N LEU A 130 24.77 -5.10 7.97
CA LEU A 130 25.07 -3.67 7.94
C LEU A 130 26.22 -3.32 8.88
N GLU A 131 26.25 -3.89 10.09
CA GLU A 131 27.34 -3.72 11.05
C GLU A 131 28.66 -4.27 10.52
N GLU A 132 28.66 -5.48 9.95
CA GLU A 132 29.86 -6.04 9.29
C GLU A 132 30.34 -5.16 8.12
N ALA A 133 29.41 -4.58 7.35
CA ALA A 133 29.74 -3.68 6.25
C ALA A 133 30.36 -2.37 6.77
N ILE A 134 29.75 -1.74 7.77
CA ILE A 134 30.25 -0.51 8.41
C ILE A 134 31.63 -0.75 9.03
N ASN A 135 31.85 -1.91 9.66
CA ASN A 135 33.15 -2.26 10.23
C ASN A 135 34.20 -2.65 9.18
N GLY A 136 33.84 -2.72 7.90
CA GLY A 136 34.75 -3.09 6.81
C GLY A 136 35.20 -4.56 6.86
N THR A 137 34.49 -5.42 7.59
CA THR A 137 34.88 -6.84 7.80
C THR A 137 34.34 -7.76 6.71
N VAL A 138 33.54 -7.25 5.78
CA VAL A 138 32.90 -8.05 4.73
C VAL A 138 33.84 -8.39 3.58
N PRO A 139 33.90 -9.67 3.15
CA PRO A 139 34.72 -10.05 2.00
C PRO A 139 34.10 -9.58 0.68
N THR A 140 34.86 -8.83 -0.11
CA THR A 140 34.45 -8.34 -1.43
C THR A 140 35.01 -9.19 -2.57
N HIS A 141 34.16 -9.52 -3.54
CA HIS A 141 34.58 -10.24 -4.75
C HIS A 141 34.73 -9.28 -5.94
N PRO A 142 35.81 -9.32 -6.71
CA PRO A 142 35.95 -8.45 -7.87
C PRO A 142 34.93 -8.80 -8.96
N LEU A 143 34.26 -7.78 -9.52
CA LEU A 143 33.46 -7.87 -10.72
C LEU A 143 34.12 -7.09 -11.86
N ALA A 144 34.16 -7.71 -13.04
CA ALA A 144 34.56 -7.06 -14.28
C ALA A 144 33.32 -6.64 -15.07
N LEU A 145 33.38 -5.47 -15.72
CA LEU A 145 32.30 -5.00 -16.56
C LEU A 145 32.04 -5.99 -17.71
N GLY A 146 30.78 -6.22 -18.02
CA GLY A 146 30.32 -7.13 -19.08
C GLY A 146 30.52 -8.62 -18.80
N LYS A 147 30.95 -9.00 -17.58
CA LYS A 147 31.13 -10.41 -17.20
C LYS A 147 30.14 -10.81 -16.10
N PRO A 148 29.09 -11.58 -16.42
CA PRO A 148 28.13 -12.01 -15.42
C PRO A 148 28.74 -13.03 -14.45
N VAL A 149 28.34 -12.97 -13.19
CA VAL A 149 28.77 -13.88 -12.13
C VAL A 149 27.56 -14.49 -11.45
N SER A 150 27.46 -15.82 -11.48
CA SER A 150 26.39 -16.57 -10.82
C SER A 150 26.84 -17.10 -9.46
N ARG A 151 26.03 -16.88 -8.43
CA ARG A 151 26.27 -17.33 -7.06
C ARG A 151 24.96 -17.69 -6.35
N LYS A 152 25.10 -18.30 -5.18
CA LYS A 152 24.01 -18.64 -4.28
C LYS A 152 24.31 -18.04 -2.91
N VAL A 153 23.55 -17.03 -2.51
CA VAL A 153 23.69 -16.39 -1.19
C VAL A 153 22.75 -17.06 -0.20
N GLU A 154 23.21 -17.27 1.02
CA GLU A 154 22.40 -17.84 2.10
C GLU A 154 21.30 -16.85 2.54
N LYS A 155 20.35 -17.36 3.32
CA LYS A 155 19.27 -16.54 3.89
C LYS A 155 19.83 -15.47 4.83
N GLN A 156 19.31 -14.25 4.74
CA GLN A 156 19.67 -13.11 5.59
C GLN A 156 21.19 -12.81 5.59
N SER A 157 21.90 -13.17 4.52
CA SER A 157 23.31 -12.83 4.32
C SER A 157 23.51 -12.11 2.99
N ALA A 158 24.67 -11.49 2.80
CA ALA A 158 25.01 -10.77 1.58
C ALA A 158 26.34 -11.23 1.00
N HIS A 159 26.42 -11.26 -0.32
CA HIS A 159 27.68 -11.33 -1.04
C HIS A 159 28.04 -9.93 -1.55
N PHE A 160 29.21 -9.44 -1.14
CA PHE A 160 29.72 -8.14 -1.54
C PHE A 160 30.63 -8.28 -2.76
N PHE A 161 30.56 -7.26 -3.61
CA PHE A 161 31.24 -7.19 -4.89
C PHE A 161 31.86 -5.81 -5.09
N SER A 162 33.13 -5.78 -5.48
CA SER A 162 33.84 -4.55 -5.81
C SER A 162 34.00 -4.44 -7.33
N VAL A 163 33.66 -3.29 -7.91
CA VAL A 163 33.90 -3.00 -9.32
C VAL A 163 34.72 -1.72 -9.44
N ARG A 164 35.74 -1.72 -10.31
CA ARG A 164 36.50 -0.52 -10.65
C ARG A 164 35.87 0.11 -11.89
N ILE A 165 35.52 1.38 -11.80
CA ILE A 165 34.90 2.18 -12.85
C ILE A 165 35.90 3.25 -13.29
N THR A 166 36.15 3.31 -14.59
CA THR A 166 37.00 4.34 -15.20
C THR A 166 36.21 5.62 -15.48
N GLU A 167 36.91 6.74 -15.70
CA GLU A 167 36.27 8.02 -16.05
C GLU A 167 35.39 7.94 -17.31
N LYS A 168 35.87 7.21 -18.32
CA LYS A 168 35.11 6.97 -19.56
C LYS A 168 33.83 6.18 -19.31
N GLU A 169 33.89 5.19 -18.43
CA GLU A 169 32.73 4.35 -18.09
C GLU A 169 31.73 5.09 -17.20
N ALA A 170 32.21 5.90 -16.26
CA ALA A 170 31.41 6.80 -15.44
C ALA A 170 30.60 7.77 -16.32
N GLN A 171 31.25 8.44 -17.28
CA GLN A 171 30.61 9.35 -18.23
C GLN A 171 29.60 8.64 -19.15
N ALA A 172 29.91 7.42 -19.57
CA ALA A 172 28.98 6.63 -20.38
C ALA A 172 27.71 6.25 -19.60
N GLY A 173 27.88 5.94 -18.31
CA GLY A 173 26.86 5.43 -17.41
C GLY A 173 27.03 3.94 -17.13
N ILE A 174 26.52 3.51 -15.98
CA ILE A 174 26.69 2.16 -15.43
C ILE A 174 25.34 1.59 -15.03
N VAL A 175 25.14 0.30 -15.31
CA VAL A 175 23.98 -0.45 -14.85
C VAL A 175 24.45 -1.67 -14.10
N CYS A 176 24.00 -1.82 -12.85
CA CYS A 176 24.13 -3.06 -12.10
C CYS A 176 22.81 -3.82 -12.21
N ARG A 177 22.83 -5.01 -12.81
CA ARG A 177 21.65 -5.87 -12.91
C ARG A 177 21.87 -7.18 -12.19
N VAL A 178 20.82 -7.64 -11.52
CA VAL A 178 20.77 -8.96 -10.89
C VAL A 178 19.54 -9.68 -11.36
N GLN A 179 19.68 -10.95 -11.71
CA GLN A 179 18.55 -11.81 -12.09
C GLN A 179 18.63 -13.17 -11.40
N SER A 180 17.48 -13.80 -11.20
CA SER A 180 17.37 -15.19 -10.74
C SER A 180 16.38 -15.97 -11.61
N ALA A 181 16.89 -17.01 -12.26
CA ALA A 181 16.08 -17.98 -13.00
C ALA A 181 15.18 -18.82 -12.08
N GLU A 182 15.59 -19.00 -10.82
CA GLU A 182 14.83 -19.71 -9.79
C GLU A 182 13.75 -18.84 -9.13
N LYS A 183 13.58 -17.58 -9.59
CA LYS A 183 12.66 -16.61 -9.00
C LYS A 183 12.94 -16.37 -7.51
N SER A 184 14.22 -16.39 -7.13
CA SER A 184 14.66 -16.12 -5.76
C SER A 184 14.27 -14.71 -5.34
N LYS A 185 13.95 -14.52 -4.06
CA LYS A 185 13.76 -13.18 -3.46
C LYS A 185 15.11 -12.70 -2.95
N PHE A 186 15.54 -11.53 -3.39
CA PHE A 186 16.80 -10.90 -3.00
C PHE A 186 16.66 -9.38 -2.99
N LYS A 187 17.64 -8.70 -2.41
CA LYS A 187 17.82 -7.25 -2.54
C LYS A 187 19.16 -6.97 -3.23
N LEU A 188 19.16 -6.01 -4.14
CA LEU A 188 20.37 -5.41 -4.67
C LEU A 188 20.69 -4.17 -3.84
N LEU A 189 21.92 -4.10 -3.33
CA LEU A 189 22.39 -3.05 -2.44
C LEU A 189 23.59 -2.34 -3.08
N TYR A 190 23.69 -1.03 -2.88
CA TYR A 190 24.87 -0.23 -3.22
C TYR A 190 25.38 0.47 -1.96
N PHE A 191 26.69 0.40 -1.77
CA PHE A 191 27.37 0.95 -0.60
C PHE A 191 28.38 2.01 -1.02
N GLU A 192 28.41 3.10 -0.26
CA GLU A 192 29.47 4.10 -0.32
C GLU A 192 30.53 3.80 0.73
N ARG A 193 31.80 3.95 0.34
CA ARG A 193 32.92 3.74 1.23
C ARG A 193 33.15 4.99 2.07
N ASP A 194 33.28 4.83 3.38
CA ASP A 194 33.66 5.91 4.29
C ASP A 194 35.18 6.11 4.37
N GLU A 195 35.59 7.16 5.08
CA GLU A 195 37.01 7.51 5.28
C GLU A 195 37.78 6.45 6.10
N ASN A 196 37.08 5.67 6.92
CA ASN A 196 37.64 4.63 7.78
C ASN A 196 37.71 3.25 7.09
N GLY A 197 37.26 3.15 5.83
CA GLY A 197 37.22 1.92 5.04
C GLY A 197 35.94 1.09 5.20
N GLY A 198 35.01 1.54 6.04
CA GLY A 198 33.66 1.00 6.21
C GLY A 198 32.76 1.28 5.00
N LEU A 199 31.62 0.60 4.98
CA LEU A 199 30.64 0.64 3.90
C LEU A 199 29.27 1.06 4.44
N ASN A 200 28.78 2.22 4.00
CA ASN A 200 27.45 2.74 4.34
C ASN A 200 26.46 2.42 3.22
N LEU A 201 25.30 1.87 3.59
CA LEU A 201 24.25 1.56 2.62
C LEU A 201 23.70 2.87 2.02
N ALA A 202 23.85 3.03 0.71
CA ALA A 202 23.44 4.24 0.00
C ALA A 202 22.19 4.01 -0.86
N LEU A 203 22.05 2.85 -1.50
CA LEU A 203 20.83 2.48 -2.21
C LEU A 203 20.43 1.03 -1.97
N GLN A 204 19.12 0.79 -2.03
CA GLN A 204 18.52 -0.54 -2.02
C GLN A 204 17.47 -0.66 -3.13
N GLU A 205 17.40 -1.86 -3.72
CA GLU A 205 16.37 -2.24 -4.68
C GLU A 205 15.88 -3.66 -4.38
N ASP A 206 14.57 -3.82 -4.22
CA ASP A 206 13.94 -5.13 -4.00
C ASP A 206 13.82 -5.91 -5.32
N SER A 207 14.04 -7.22 -5.28
CA SER A 207 13.81 -8.07 -6.46
C SER A 207 12.31 -8.12 -6.82
N ALA A 208 12.00 -7.91 -8.09
CA ALA A 208 10.64 -8.00 -8.63
C ALA A 208 10.52 -9.16 -9.63
N LYS A 209 9.36 -9.84 -9.64
CA LYS A 209 9.07 -10.90 -10.63
C LYS A 209 8.78 -10.27 -11.98
N LYS A 210 9.57 -10.62 -13.01
CA LYS A 210 9.36 -10.21 -14.40
C LYS A 210 9.35 -11.45 -15.29
N GLY A 211 8.16 -11.89 -15.68
CA GLY A 211 7.99 -13.10 -16.48
C GLY A 211 8.43 -14.37 -15.73
N LYS A 212 9.43 -15.08 -16.25
CA LYS A 212 9.95 -16.34 -15.67
C LYS A 212 11.10 -16.15 -14.69
N VAL A 213 11.57 -14.92 -14.49
CA VAL A 213 12.71 -14.59 -13.63
C VAL A 213 12.33 -13.57 -12.57
N THR A 214 13.12 -13.44 -11.50
CA THR A 214 13.13 -12.24 -10.65
C THR A 214 14.33 -11.38 -11.01
N ILE A 215 14.16 -10.07 -11.00
CA ILE A 215 15.20 -9.10 -11.35
C ILE A 215 15.26 -7.95 -10.33
N ALA A 216 16.43 -7.35 -10.17
CA ALA A 216 16.62 -6.02 -9.60
C ALA A 216 17.67 -5.29 -10.44
N GLY A 217 17.57 -3.97 -10.55
CA GLY A 217 18.49 -3.16 -11.34
C GLY A 217 18.71 -1.79 -10.72
N MET A 218 19.96 -1.34 -10.74
CA MET A 218 20.36 0.02 -10.40
C MET A 218 20.97 0.68 -11.64
N TYR A 219 20.54 1.91 -11.91
CA TYR A 219 20.83 2.64 -13.14
C TYR A 219 21.51 3.96 -12.80
N PHE A 220 22.77 4.10 -13.20
CA PHE A 220 23.60 5.28 -12.97
C PHE A 220 23.94 5.90 -14.33
N LEU A 221 22.98 6.64 -14.90
CA LEU A 221 23.00 7.06 -16.30
C LEU A 221 23.47 8.50 -16.52
N GLY A 222 23.77 9.27 -15.47
CA GLY A 222 24.15 10.70 -15.58
C GLY A 222 22.97 11.61 -15.92
N PHE A 223 21.74 11.16 -15.67
CA PHE A 223 20.52 11.97 -15.69
C PHE A 223 19.50 11.39 -14.70
N PRO A 224 18.49 12.16 -14.27
CA PRO A 224 17.47 11.67 -13.36
C PRO A 224 16.73 10.47 -13.94
N VAL A 225 16.94 9.31 -13.33
CA VAL A 225 16.16 8.09 -13.54
C VAL A 225 15.11 8.02 -12.43
N TYR A 226 13.90 7.57 -12.73
CA TYR A 226 12.81 7.58 -11.77
C TYR A 226 12.42 6.17 -11.33
N LYS A 227 12.21 6.00 -10.02
CA LYS A 227 11.53 4.83 -9.47
C LYS A 227 10.05 5.11 -9.44
N LEU A 228 9.26 4.11 -9.83
CA LEU A 228 7.82 4.14 -9.62
C LEU A 228 7.53 3.26 -8.42
N ASP A 229 7.31 3.86 -7.26
CA ASP A 229 6.80 3.12 -6.13
C ASP A 229 5.38 2.65 -6.43
N GLN A 230 5.19 1.34 -6.51
CA GLN A 230 3.89 0.72 -6.80
C GLN A 230 3.07 0.53 -5.52
N GLN A 231 3.10 1.50 -4.62
CA GLN A 231 2.12 1.60 -3.54
C GLN A 231 0.79 2.09 -4.12
N SER A 232 -0.12 1.20 -4.53
CA SER A 232 -1.58 1.49 -4.63
C SER A 232 -2.45 0.41 -5.32
N SER A 233 -2.12 -0.88 -5.22
CA SER A 233 -3.07 -1.90 -5.75
C SER A 233 -4.32 -2.09 -4.86
N LEU A 234 -4.27 -1.71 -3.58
CA LEU A 234 -5.37 -1.91 -2.62
C LEU A 234 -6.41 -0.78 -2.60
N MET A 235 -6.03 0.46 -2.95
CA MET A 235 -6.95 1.60 -2.96
C MET A 235 -7.87 1.64 -4.19
N ALA A 236 -7.47 1.00 -5.29
CA ALA A 236 -8.20 1.03 -6.57
C ALA A 236 -9.63 0.44 -6.53
N LYS A 237 -9.98 -0.33 -5.49
CA LYS A 237 -11.34 -0.89 -5.33
C LYS A 237 -12.29 0.02 -4.55
N LYS A 238 -11.78 0.92 -3.71
CA LYS A 238 -12.59 1.77 -2.83
C LYS A 238 -12.90 3.13 -3.47
N ASP A 239 -11.95 3.66 -4.24
CA ASP A 239 -12.09 4.93 -4.96
C ASP A 239 -11.28 4.89 -6.27
N PRO A 240 -11.94 4.65 -7.42
CA PRO A 240 -11.25 4.55 -8.71
C PRO A 240 -10.69 5.89 -9.20
N ASP A 241 -11.29 7.01 -8.80
CA ASP A 241 -10.88 8.35 -9.25
C ASP A 241 -9.62 8.76 -8.50
N THR A 242 -9.57 8.57 -7.18
CA THR A 242 -8.35 8.79 -6.40
C THR A 242 -7.22 7.87 -6.87
N ALA A 243 -7.51 6.62 -7.21
CA ALA A 243 -6.49 5.70 -7.76
C ALA A 243 -5.93 6.17 -9.11
N PHE A 244 -6.72 6.83 -9.95
CA PHE A 244 -6.25 7.43 -11.20
C PHE A 244 -5.29 8.60 -10.93
N PHE A 245 -5.69 9.55 -10.07
CA PHE A 245 -4.88 10.75 -9.80
C PHE A 245 -3.57 10.45 -9.07
N ARG A 246 -3.57 9.42 -8.22
CA ARG A 246 -2.39 8.99 -7.44
C ARG A 246 -1.43 8.11 -8.24
N ARG A 247 -1.79 7.71 -9.46
CA ARG A 247 -1.04 6.72 -10.26
C ARG A 247 0.42 7.08 -10.55
N LEU A 248 0.75 8.37 -10.62
CA LEU A 248 2.10 8.87 -10.86
C LEU A 248 2.73 9.52 -9.62
N GLU A 249 2.10 9.44 -8.45
CA GLU A 249 2.61 10.09 -7.25
C GLU A 249 3.91 9.45 -6.75
N GLY A 250 4.01 8.12 -6.85
CA GLY A 250 5.21 7.36 -6.52
C GLY A 250 6.34 7.49 -7.54
N PHE A 251 6.20 8.31 -8.60
CA PHE A 251 7.23 8.50 -9.62
C PHE A 251 8.29 9.51 -9.14
N GLN A 252 9.27 9.03 -8.37
CA GLN A 252 10.29 9.84 -7.71
C GLN A 252 11.67 9.63 -8.33
N PRO A 253 12.49 10.69 -8.47
CA PRO A 253 13.84 10.54 -8.99
C PRO A 253 14.71 9.72 -8.03
N CYS A 254 15.57 8.86 -8.59
CA CYS A 254 16.63 8.20 -7.86
C CYS A 254 17.59 9.25 -7.28
N GLU A 255 17.98 9.07 -6.01
CA GLU A 255 18.90 9.98 -5.31
C GLU A 255 20.28 10.00 -5.97
N ILE A 256 20.78 8.82 -6.35
CA ILE A 256 22.07 8.67 -7.04
C ILE A 256 21.81 8.33 -8.49
N THR A 257 22.26 9.22 -9.37
CA THR A 257 22.06 9.11 -10.83
C THR A 257 23.35 8.83 -11.59
N GLU A 258 24.50 8.91 -10.93
CA GLU A 258 25.82 8.67 -11.52
C GLU A 258 26.80 8.07 -10.50
N LEU A 259 27.81 7.36 -11.01
CA LEU A 259 28.95 6.88 -10.23
C LEU A 259 30.19 7.60 -10.73
N LYS A 260 31.05 8.04 -9.80
CA LYS A 260 32.34 8.64 -10.13
C LYS A 260 33.32 7.57 -10.62
N ALA A 261 34.44 7.98 -11.22
CA ALA A 261 35.55 7.05 -11.42
C ALA A 261 36.09 6.61 -10.05
N GLY A 262 36.31 5.30 -9.87
CA GLY A 262 36.69 4.77 -8.58
C GLY A 262 36.32 3.31 -8.38
N VAL A 263 36.45 2.85 -7.13
CA VAL A 263 36.01 1.51 -6.73
C VAL A 263 34.67 1.63 -6.02
N HIS A 264 33.68 0.90 -6.53
CA HIS A 264 32.32 0.89 -6.04
C HIS A 264 31.95 -0.48 -5.50
N THR A 265 31.10 -0.51 -4.47
CA THR A 265 30.71 -1.75 -3.81
C THR A 265 29.21 -2.00 -3.97
N PHE A 266 28.87 -3.16 -4.51
CA PHE A 266 27.51 -3.66 -4.61
C PHE A 266 27.37 -4.92 -3.76
N ALA A 267 26.17 -5.21 -3.30
CA ALA A 267 25.89 -6.49 -2.65
C ALA A 267 24.58 -7.10 -3.13
N VAL A 268 24.53 -8.43 -3.13
CA VAL A 268 23.28 -9.17 -3.30
C VAL A 268 22.94 -9.83 -1.98
N TYR A 269 21.81 -9.43 -1.40
CA TYR A 269 21.32 -9.90 -0.11
C TYR A 269 20.22 -10.95 -0.29
N GLY A 270 20.33 -12.07 0.42
CA GLY A 270 19.35 -13.15 0.45
C GLY A 270 18.10 -12.78 1.24
N ASP A 271 17.18 -12.07 0.59
CA ASP A 271 15.96 -11.52 1.18
C ASP A 271 14.83 -12.54 1.39
N ASN A 272 15.20 -13.73 1.85
CA ASN A 272 14.27 -14.83 2.16
C ASN A 272 14.70 -15.46 3.48
N PHE A 273 13.74 -15.76 4.37
CA PHE A 273 14.00 -16.35 5.68
C PHE A 273 14.18 -17.88 5.65
N PHE A 274 13.87 -18.52 4.53
CA PHE A 274 13.81 -19.98 4.39
C PHE A 274 14.76 -20.56 3.36
N LYS A 275 14.90 -19.85 2.24
CA LYS A 275 15.64 -20.33 1.09
C LYS A 275 16.78 -19.38 0.81
N SER A 276 17.94 -19.93 0.54
CA SER A 276 19.01 -19.24 -0.17
C SER A 276 18.51 -18.63 -1.48
N ALA A 277 19.14 -17.56 -1.94
CA ALA A 277 18.86 -16.96 -3.24
C ALA A 277 19.97 -17.32 -4.24
N SER A 278 19.60 -18.04 -5.30
CA SER A 278 20.45 -18.22 -6.49
C SER A 278 20.28 -17.01 -7.39
N TYR A 279 21.37 -16.40 -7.86
CA TYR A 279 21.32 -15.20 -8.69
C TYR A 279 22.52 -15.10 -9.64
N THR A 280 22.38 -14.25 -10.64
CA THR A 280 23.46 -13.81 -11.54
C THR A 280 23.52 -12.29 -11.48
N ILE A 281 24.66 -11.74 -11.08
CA ILE A 281 24.95 -10.30 -11.07
C ILE A 281 25.85 -9.93 -12.25
N GLU A 282 25.61 -8.76 -12.83
CA GLU A 282 26.43 -8.23 -13.92
C GLU A 282 26.45 -6.70 -13.88
N ILE A 283 27.63 -6.12 -14.07
CA ILE A 283 27.81 -4.68 -14.25
C ILE A 283 28.03 -4.40 -15.73
N LEU A 284 27.27 -3.47 -16.29
CA LEU A 284 27.34 -3.07 -17.69
C LEU A 284 27.70 -1.60 -17.82
N SER A 285 28.52 -1.27 -18.82
CA SER A 285 28.63 0.09 -19.31
C SER A 285 27.50 0.37 -20.29
N THR A 286 26.90 1.55 -20.22
CA THR A 286 25.84 1.97 -21.13
C THR A 286 26.33 2.57 -22.43
N ALA A 287 27.64 2.54 -22.69
CA ALA A 287 28.23 3.01 -23.96
C ALA A 287 27.61 2.35 -25.20
N SER A 288 27.15 1.10 -25.08
CA SER A 288 26.50 0.36 -26.18
C SER A 288 24.98 0.58 -26.29
N PHE A 289 24.37 1.33 -25.36
CA PHE A 289 22.91 1.48 -25.23
C PHE A 289 22.47 2.95 -25.41
N VAL A 290 23.05 3.65 -26.38
CA VAL A 290 22.83 5.10 -26.57
C VAL A 290 21.36 5.41 -26.88
N ASN A 291 20.74 4.65 -27.78
CA ASN A 291 19.35 4.88 -28.17
C ASN A 291 18.38 4.60 -27.03
N GLU A 292 18.59 3.51 -26.29
CA GLU A 292 17.78 3.15 -25.12
C GLU A 292 17.89 4.21 -24.03
N LYS A 293 19.10 4.76 -23.82
CA LYS A 293 19.38 5.82 -22.85
C LYS A 293 18.60 7.11 -23.18
N GLU A 294 18.67 7.58 -24.42
CA GLU A 294 17.93 8.78 -24.85
C GLU A 294 16.41 8.55 -24.88
N ASN A 295 15.96 7.38 -25.31
CA ASN A 295 14.54 7.02 -25.27
C ASN A 295 14.00 6.99 -23.85
N LEU A 296 14.75 6.42 -22.89
CA LEU A 296 14.37 6.40 -21.49
C LEU A 296 14.25 7.84 -20.95
N ARG A 297 15.26 8.67 -21.18
CA ARG A 297 15.25 10.08 -20.79
C ARG A 297 14.02 10.82 -21.33
N ALA A 298 13.71 10.63 -22.62
CA ALA A 298 12.55 11.26 -23.25
C ALA A 298 11.22 10.79 -22.63
N VAL A 299 11.07 9.49 -22.41
CA VAL A 299 9.86 8.91 -21.79
C VAL A 299 9.70 9.39 -20.35
N GLU A 300 10.77 9.41 -19.55
CA GLU A 300 10.71 9.89 -18.16
C GLU A 300 10.36 11.38 -18.09
N ALA A 301 10.90 12.20 -18.99
CA ALA A 301 10.51 13.61 -19.12
C ALA A 301 9.02 13.76 -19.47
N HIS A 302 8.49 12.93 -20.36
CA HIS A 302 7.06 12.92 -20.68
C HIS A 302 6.20 12.50 -19.49
N ILE A 303 6.60 11.47 -18.73
CA ILE A 303 5.89 11.03 -17.52
C ILE A 303 5.87 12.16 -16.47
N SER A 304 7.00 12.83 -16.27
CA SER A 304 7.12 13.96 -15.33
C SER A 304 6.21 15.13 -15.71
N THR A 305 6.17 15.51 -16.99
CA THR A 305 5.22 16.51 -17.50
C THR A 305 3.78 16.06 -17.23
N LYS A 306 3.46 14.80 -17.50
CA LYS A 306 2.10 14.28 -17.33
C LYS A 306 1.67 14.18 -15.88
N ARG A 307 2.59 13.92 -14.95
CA ARG A 307 2.36 14.00 -13.49
C ARG A 307 1.89 15.40 -13.10
N THR A 308 2.55 16.43 -13.61
CA THR A 308 2.19 17.83 -13.34
C THR A 308 0.80 18.18 -13.91
N GLU A 309 0.51 17.72 -15.12
CA GLU A 309 -0.81 17.94 -15.75
C GLU A 309 -1.93 17.20 -15.02
N ILE A 310 -1.71 15.96 -14.58
CA ILE A 310 -2.70 15.18 -13.81
C ILE A 310 -3.01 15.85 -12.47
N SER A 311 -2.01 16.40 -11.78
CA SER A 311 -2.22 17.11 -10.52
C SER A 311 -3.07 18.38 -10.70
N LYS A 312 -2.84 19.14 -11.78
CA LYS A 312 -3.70 20.29 -12.12
C LYS A 312 -5.13 19.85 -12.45
N PHE A 313 -5.25 18.82 -13.29
CA PHE A 313 -6.54 18.26 -13.69
C PHE A 313 -7.34 17.72 -12.49
N GLU A 314 -6.69 17.11 -11.49
CA GLU A 314 -7.35 16.64 -10.25
C GLU A 314 -8.09 17.77 -9.54
N THR A 315 -7.47 18.94 -9.48
CA THR A 315 -8.04 20.12 -8.81
C THR A 315 -9.32 20.57 -9.52
N GLU A 316 -9.26 20.71 -10.84
CA GLU A 316 -10.41 21.09 -11.66
C GLU A 316 -11.53 20.03 -11.59
N TYR A 317 -11.17 18.75 -11.70
CA TYR A 317 -12.11 17.64 -11.62
C TYR A 317 -12.87 17.64 -10.28
N ARG A 318 -12.16 17.79 -9.16
CA ARG A 318 -12.78 17.81 -7.83
C ARG A 318 -13.71 19.01 -7.64
N GLN A 319 -13.36 20.17 -8.21
CA GLN A 319 -14.21 21.35 -8.17
C GLN A 319 -15.53 21.11 -8.92
N VAL A 320 -15.46 20.58 -10.13
CA VAL A 320 -16.66 20.27 -10.94
C VAL A 320 -17.50 19.18 -10.27
N LEU A 321 -16.87 18.15 -9.71
CA LEU A 321 -17.57 17.08 -9.00
C LEU A 321 -18.34 17.61 -7.78
N ALA A 322 -17.75 18.53 -7.03
CA ALA A 322 -18.41 19.18 -5.89
C ALA A 322 -19.65 19.97 -6.33
N GLN A 323 -19.53 20.76 -7.41
CA GLN A 323 -20.66 21.51 -7.98
C GLN A 323 -21.78 20.61 -8.49
N PHE A 324 -21.43 19.53 -9.20
CA PHE A 324 -22.39 18.54 -9.68
C PHE A 324 -23.12 17.84 -8.52
N THR A 325 -22.39 17.51 -7.46
CA THR A 325 -22.95 16.87 -6.26
C THR A 325 -23.92 17.81 -5.54
N ASP A 326 -23.55 19.08 -5.35
CA ASP A 326 -24.44 20.10 -4.79
C ASP A 326 -25.71 20.28 -5.64
N MET A 327 -25.57 20.40 -6.95
CA MET A 327 -26.70 20.55 -7.86
C MET A 327 -27.64 19.33 -7.83
N THR A 328 -27.10 18.12 -7.81
CA THR A 328 -27.88 16.87 -7.72
C THR A 328 -28.63 16.78 -6.39
N SER A 329 -28.00 17.20 -5.29
CA SER A 329 -28.65 17.28 -3.98
C SER A 329 -29.81 18.27 -3.98
N ARG A 330 -29.61 19.47 -4.56
CA ARG A 330 -30.67 20.48 -4.71
C ARG A 330 -31.83 19.96 -5.56
N TYR A 331 -31.55 19.37 -6.71
CA TYR A 331 -32.57 18.77 -7.57
C TYR A 331 -33.42 17.73 -6.83
N THR A 332 -32.77 16.86 -6.03
CA THR A 332 -33.48 15.84 -5.24
C THR A 332 -34.37 16.46 -4.17
N LYS A 333 -33.92 17.53 -3.51
CA LYS A 333 -34.72 18.29 -2.52
C LYS A 333 -35.92 18.98 -3.17
N GLU A 334 -35.74 19.62 -4.31
CA GLU A 334 -36.82 20.26 -5.06
C GLU A 334 -37.86 19.22 -5.50
N MET A 335 -37.42 18.06 -6.02
CA MET A 335 -38.30 16.97 -6.39
C MET A 335 -39.14 16.46 -5.21
N GLN A 336 -38.50 16.21 -4.05
CA GLN A 336 -39.20 15.81 -2.83
C GLN A 336 -40.20 16.86 -2.34
N THR A 337 -39.85 18.15 -2.47
CA THR A 337 -40.72 19.26 -2.09
C THR A 337 -41.97 19.30 -2.98
N ILE A 338 -41.79 19.13 -4.30
CA ILE A 338 -42.91 19.06 -5.25
C ILE A 338 -43.81 17.86 -4.94
N ASP A 339 -43.24 16.68 -4.69
CA ASP A 339 -44.00 15.47 -4.38
C ASP A 339 -44.85 15.64 -3.10
N GLU A 340 -44.28 16.25 -2.07
CA GLU A 340 -45.00 16.55 -0.82
C GLU A 340 -46.14 17.56 -1.04
N LEU A 341 -45.90 18.63 -1.81
CA LEU A 341 -46.95 19.60 -2.17
C LEU A 341 -48.08 18.93 -2.97
N LEU A 342 -47.76 18.05 -3.91
CA LEU A 342 -48.75 17.30 -4.68
C LEU A 342 -49.56 16.36 -3.79
N LYS A 343 -48.91 15.69 -2.84
CA LYS A 343 -49.58 14.83 -1.85
C LYS A 343 -50.55 15.63 -0.98
N GLN A 344 -50.10 16.74 -0.39
CA GLN A 344 -50.95 17.64 0.40
C GLN A 344 -52.16 18.14 -0.41
N ARG A 345 -51.93 18.54 -1.67
CA ARG A 345 -53.01 18.92 -2.59
C ARG A 345 -54.01 17.78 -2.79
N HIS A 346 -53.55 16.55 -3.02
CA HIS A 346 -54.42 15.39 -3.22
C HIS A 346 -55.22 15.05 -1.96
N GLU A 347 -54.63 15.17 -0.77
CA GLU A 347 -55.33 14.99 0.51
C GLU A 347 -56.45 16.01 0.70
N ILE A 348 -56.17 17.29 0.41
CA ILE A 348 -57.17 18.36 0.43
C ILE A 348 -58.31 18.06 -0.55
N GLN A 349 -57.99 17.68 -1.80
CA GLN A 349 -59.02 17.34 -2.81
C GLN A 349 -59.85 16.12 -2.42
N ALA A 350 -59.23 15.10 -1.83
CA ALA A 350 -59.93 13.93 -1.32
C ALA A 350 -60.94 14.33 -0.24
N SER A 351 -60.59 15.26 0.66
CA SER A 351 -61.48 15.71 1.75
C SER A 351 -62.83 16.29 1.27
N TYR A 352 -62.86 16.95 0.11
CA TYR A 352 -64.10 17.44 -0.50
C TYR A 352 -64.93 16.35 -1.17
N THR A 353 -64.29 15.25 -1.57
CA THR A 353 -64.92 14.15 -2.31
C THR A 353 -65.40 13.05 -1.36
N THR A 354 -64.70 12.86 -0.24
CA THR A 354 -65.10 12.01 0.88
C THR A 354 -65.87 12.83 1.91
N ALA A 355 -67.11 13.23 1.61
CA ALA A 355 -67.98 13.76 2.64
C ALA A 355 -68.25 12.67 3.72
N PRO A 356 -68.26 12.99 5.03
CA PRO A 356 -68.91 12.12 5.99
C PRO A 356 -70.38 12.05 5.63
N GLN A 357 -70.89 10.86 5.31
CA GLN A 357 -72.33 10.64 5.28
C GLN A 357 -72.85 10.97 6.68
N ILE A 358 -73.64 12.03 6.79
CA ILE A 358 -74.41 12.35 7.99
C ILE A 358 -75.25 11.11 8.28
N ASN A 359 -74.97 10.47 9.41
CA ASN A 359 -75.76 9.35 9.91
C ASN A 359 -77.21 9.82 10.09
N SER A 360 -78.08 9.49 9.13
CA SER A 360 -79.49 9.26 9.45
C SER A 360 -79.65 7.77 9.73
N SER A 361 -80.23 7.50 10.89
CA SER A 361 -80.60 6.18 11.38
C SER A 361 -81.48 5.42 10.38
N SER A 362 -81.06 4.23 9.95
CA SER A 362 -81.81 2.98 10.15
C SER A 362 -81.31 1.83 9.24
N SER A 363 -81.00 0.70 9.89
CA SER A 363 -81.34 -0.67 9.47
C SER A 363 -80.92 -1.22 8.09
N SER A 364 -79.98 -2.18 8.19
CA SER A 364 -79.97 -3.53 7.56
C SER A 364 -79.06 -3.83 6.36
N SER A 365 -78.40 -4.99 6.52
CA SER A 365 -78.09 -5.99 5.48
C SER A 365 -76.74 -5.92 4.74
N LYS A 366 -75.87 -6.86 5.15
CA LYS A 366 -74.72 -7.50 4.47
C LYS A 366 -74.58 -7.25 2.96
N LYS A 367 -73.37 -6.89 2.50
CA LYS A 367 -72.56 -7.74 1.58
C LYS A 367 -71.15 -7.19 1.37
N ARG A 368 -70.20 -8.12 1.38
CA ARG A 368 -68.77 -7.98 1.09
C ARG A 368 -68.61 -7.90 -0.44
N VAL A 369 -67.98 -6.85 -0.97
CA VAL A 369 -67.54 -6.81 -2.37
C VAL A 369 -66.09 -6.34 -2.42
N ILE A 370 -65.23 -7.26 -2.85
CA ILE A 370 -63.84 -7.03 -3.25
C ILE A 370 -63.90 -6.53 -4.69
N LEU A 371 -63.32 -5.36 -4.97
CA LEU A 371 -63.03 -4.93 -6.34
C LEU A 371 -61.53 -4.67 -6.48
N LYS A 372 -60.91 -5.56 -7.25
CA LYS A 372 -59.64 -5.34 -7.94
C LYS A 372 -59.84 -4.21 -8.94
N ASP A 373 -58.83 -3.35 -9.09
CA ASP A 373 -58.64 -2.64 -10.35
C ASP A 373 -57.18 -2.73 -10.79
N ASP A 374 -57.00 -3.15 -12.03
CA ASP A 374 -55.76 -3.59 -12.66
C ASP A 374 -55.37 -2.57 -13.75
N LYS A 375 -54.16 -1.99 -13.63
CA LYS A 375 -53.24 -1.56 -14.70
C LYS A 375 -53.76 -0.78 -15.92
N LYS A 376 -53.24 0.46 -16.12
CA LYS A 376 -52.13 0.82 -17.06
C LYS A 376 -52.14 2.30 -17.48
N ALA A 377 -50.92 2.80 -17.73
CA ALA A 377 -50.54 3.91 -18.60
C ALA A 377 -50.53 5.34 -18.04
N LYS A 378 -49.41 5.72 -17.39
CA LYS A 378 -48.71 6.96 -17.76
C LYS A 378 -47.24 6.64 -18.06
N LYS A 379 -46.80 7.16 -19.20
CA LYS A 379 -45.66 6.76 -20.02
C LYS A 379 -44.32 7.26 -19.47
N LYS A 380 -43.28 6.46 -19.72
CA LYS A 380 -41.84 6.72 -19.59
C LYS A 380 -41.36 7.91 -20.43
N TRP A 381 -40.93 9.02 -19.83
CA TRP A 381 -40.02 10.03 -20.40
C TRP A 381 -39.26 10.61 -19.18
N TYR A 382 -37.96 10.48 -18.92
CA TYR A 382 -36.77 10.33 -19.75
C TYR A 382 -35.78 9.34 -19.10
N ASN A 383 -35.31 8.37 -19.88
CA ASN A 383 -34.03 7.71 -19.64
C ASN A 383 -32.93 8.67 -20.12
N LEU A 384 -32.29 9.40 -19.23
CA LEU A 384 -30.95 9.91 -19.53
C LEU A 384 -29.96 8.78 -19.24
N HIS A 385 -29.81 7.87 -20.21
CA HIS A 385 -28.66 6.97 -20.23
C HIS A 385 -27.43 7.80 -20.63
N VAL A 386 -26.73 8.36 -19.64
CA VAL A 386 -25.33 8.68 -19.85
C VAL A 386 -24.60 7.35 -19.83
N LYS A 387 -24.41 6.76 -21.02
CA LYS A 387 -23.42 5.71 -21.23
C LYS A 387 -22.06 6.32 -20.91
N VAL A 388 -21.55 6.11 -19.70
CA VAL A 388 -20.10 6.10 -19.50
C VAL A 388 -19.62 4.78 -20.09
N ASP A 389 -19.18 4.84 -21.34
CA ASP A 389 -18.65 3.69 -22.05
C ASP A 389 -17.40 3.20 -21.32
N LYS A 390 -17.52 2.09 -20.60
CA LYS A 390 -16.39 1.36 -20.04
C LYS A 390 -15.70 0.62 -21.18
N ARG A 391 -14.86 1.30 -21.96
CA ARG A 391 -13.84 0.69 -22.83
C ARG A 391 -12.78 1.72 -23.25
N LYS A 392 -11.56 1.43 -22.79
CA LYS A 392 -10.21 1.85 -23.24
C LYS A 392 -10.08 2.23 -24.73
N PRO A 393 -9.08 3.05 -25.11
CA PRO A 393 -7.65 2.65 -25.03
C PRO A 393 -6.94 2.99 -23.72
#